data_AF-A0AB37GR20-F1
#
_entry.id   AF-A0AB37GR20-F1
#
_cell.length_a   1.000
_cell.length_b   1.000
_cell.length_c   1.000
_cell.angle_alpha   90.00
_cell.angle_beta   90.00
_cell.angle_gamma   90.00
#
_symmetry.space_group_name_H-M   'P 1'
#
loop_
_entity.id
_entity.type
_entity.pdbx_description
1 polymer ?
#
loop_
_entity_poly.entity_id
_entity_poly.type
_entity_poly.pdbx_seq_one_letter_code
_entity_poly.pdbx_strand_id
1 'polypeptide(L)'
;MAKLAGVKTLDMVNGEITKVAYNGAEYERVEGTPRSVGRAGDLVLNGHRHPDLKLGEFYRIVWDEDNSRVSVLDEVGDLHSNAVIDRDSVLFRKVSASQPTLEDRVSTNEKDIAALKSDVAALKGEAKTEYVRIAKSEAKAGDFVKFPNATSSYLTSDKYYEIYRVDGCGDPQIYDDDGDSYDTCGKRFEVYRKVSAAEPKPERLKVGDYVKVVGNESGHYAEIDEIVLVKRDDKDFAPFHCEKLNGNEAGIFYEDELVRATDEEVAEAKRAAAERKKWAAIGREVGEYKIGDVVQYLYDREICEVVDIAEDGRLEVATQNHGNCTENQSSIELIAPVESRFDRKGDE
;
A
#
# COMPACT_ATOMS: atom_id res chain seq x y z
N MET A 1 -26.23 24.26 10.38
CA MET A 1 -25.49 23.80 9.17
C MET A 1 -26.31 24.25 7.99
N ALA A 2 -25.84 25.28 7.34
CA ALA A 2 -26.63 26.11 6.47
C ALA A 2 -26.10 26.03 5.05
N LYS A 3 -26.25 27.10 4.26
CA LYS A 3 -25.89 27.14 2.84
C LYS A 3 -24.62 26.34 2.56
N LEU A 4 -24.70 25.43 1.59
CA LEU A 4 -23.58 24.58 1.21
C LEU A 4 -22.57 25.39 0.39
N ALA A 5 -21.40 25.64 0.97
CA ALA A 5 -20.27 26.21 0.25
C ALA A 5 -19.57 25.11 -0.59
N GLY A 6 -19.11 25.46 -1.79
CA GLY A 6 -18.32 24.55 -2.63
C GLY A 6 -19.11 23.54 -3.47
N VAL A 7 -20.42 23.72 -3.61
CA VAL A 7 -21.20 22.97 -4.62
C VAL A 7 -20.78 23.46 -6.00
N LYS A 8 -20.28 22.54 -6.84
CA LYS A 8 -19.76 22.83 -8.17
C LYS A 8 -20.70 22.25 -9.23
N THR A 9 -21.21 23.06 -10.13
CA THR A 9 -21.99 22.58 -11.28
C THR A 9 -21.10 21.73 -12.19
N LEU A 10 -21.53 20.51 -12.49
CA LEU A 10 -20.83 19.58 -13.39
C LEU A 10 -21.49 19.54 -14.77
N ASP A 11 -22.82 19.61 -14.82
CA ASP A 11 -23.59 19.54 -16.06
C ASP A 11 -24.81 20.46 -16.02
N MET A 12 -25.18 20.98 -17.19
CA MET A 12 -26.31 21.88 -17.40
C MET A 12 -26.89 21.67 -18.81
N VAL A 13 -28.20 21.50 -18.88
CA VAL A 13 -28.94 21.31 -20.14
C VAL A 13 -30.03 22.37 -20.23
N ASN A 14 -30.07 23.11 -21.34
CA ASN A 14 -31.06 24.19 -21.58
C ASN A 14 -31.13 25.26 -20.46
N GLY A 15 -30.01 25.53 -19.79
CA GLY A 15 -29.95 26.49 -18.67
C GLY A 15 -30.37 25.92 -17.31
N GLU A 16 -30.75 24.63 -17.24
CA GLU A 16 -31.11 23.95 -16.01
C GLU A 16 -29.96 23.05 -15.54
N ILE A 17 -29.58 23.15 -14.27
CA ILE A 17 -28.52 22.33 -13.69
C ILE A 17 -28.99 20.87 -13.59
N THR A 18 -28.26 19.95 -14.21
CA THR A 18 -28.57 18.51 -14.25
C THR A 18 -27.67 17.70 -13.31
N LYS A 19 -26.43 18.14 -13.09
CA LYS A 19 -25.48 17.46 -12.19
C LYS A 19 -24.62 18.47 -11.40
N VAL A 20 -24.37 18.16 -10.13
CA VAL A 20 -23.48 18.92 -9.25
C VAL A 20 -22.53 18.01 -8.49
N ALA A 21 -21.37 18.54 -8.09
CA ALA A 21 -20.43 17.89 -7.18
C ALA A 21 -20.40 18.63 -5.84
N TYR A 22 -20.40 17.88 -4.75
CA TYR A 22 -20.25 18.41 -3.39
C TYR A 22 -19.49 17.41 -2.52
N ASN A 23 -18.45 17.87 -1.82
CA ASN A 23 -17.57 17.05 -0.96
C ASN A 23 -17.09 15.74 -1.63
N GLY A 24 -16.66 15.83 -2.90
CA GLY A 24 -16.13 14.68 -3.65
C GLY A 24 -17.18 13.67 -4.13
N ALA A 25 -18.48 13.93 -3.90
CA ALA A 25 -19.57 13.12 -4.42
C ALA A 25 -20.34 13.85 -5.53
N GLU A 26 -20.80 13.10 -6.53
CA GLU A 26 -21.70 13.60 -7.57
C GLU A 26 -23.16 13.46 -7.16
N TYR A 27 -23.97 14.42 -7.60
CA TYR A 27 -25.40 14.45 -7.37
C TYR A 27 -26.12 14.78 -8.68
N GLU A 28 -27.17 14.05 -9.00
CA GLU A 28 -27.99 14.23 -10.20
C GLU A 28 -29.35 14.81 -9.86
N ARG A 29 -29.87 15.66 -10.74
CA ARG A 29 -31.20 16.23 -10.61
C ARG A 29 -32.25 15.12 -10.62
N VAL A 30 -33.21 15.23 -9.72
CA VAL A 30 -34.35 14.31 -9.61
C VAL A 30 -35.63 15.06 -9.97
N GLU A 31 -36.47 14.45 -10.79
CA GLU A 31 -37.79 14.99 -11.10
C GLU A 31 -38.75 14.86 -9.90
N GLY A 32 -39.54 15.91 -9.67
CA GLY A 32 -40.48 16.00 -8.54
C GLY A 32 -40.08 17.09 -7.54
N THR A 33 -41.00 17.40 -6.63
CA THR A 33 -40.72 18.41 -5.60
C THR A 33 -39.84 17.80 -4.49
N PRO A 34 -38.93 18.58 -3.89
CA PRO A 34 -38.11 18.07 -2.79
C PRO A 34 -38.94 17.49 -1.64
N ARG A 35 -40.16 18.00 -1.40
CA ARG A 35 -41.08 17.45 -0.40
C ARG A 35 -41.62 16.06 -0.76
N SER A 36 -41.94 15.78 -2.02
CA SER A 36 -42.58 14.51 -2.39
C SER A 36 -41.57 13.38 -2.53
N VAL A 37 -40.38 13.69 -3.05
CA VAL A 37 -39.39 12.66 -3.43
C VAL A 37 -38.05 12.82 -2.73
N GLY A 38 -37.80 13.94 -2.06
CA GLY A 38 -36.53 14.19 -1.36
C GLY A 38 -36.44 13.42 -0.05
N ARG A 39 -35.21 13.12 0.35
CA ARG A 39 -34.86 12.44 1.60
C ARG A 39 -33.68 13.12 2.27
N ALA A 40 -33.51 12.89 3.57
CA ALA A 40 -32.39 13.42 4.32
C ALA A 40 -31.06 13.05 3.64
N GLY A 41 -30.19 14.04 3.44
CA GLY A 41 -28.91 13.88 2.74
C GLY A 41 -28.91 14.23 1.25
N ASP A 42 -30.08 14.33 0.61
CA ASP A 42 -30.19 14.94 -0.72
C ASP A 42 -29.90 16.46 -0.63
N LEU A 43 -29.55 17.08 -1.76
CA LEU A 43 -29.35 18.53 -1.87
C LEU A 43 -30.56 19.18 -2.54
N VAL A 44 -30.86 20.42 -2.17
CA VAL A 44 -31.88 21.23 -2.81
C VAL A 44 -31.28 22.57 -3.23
N LEU A 45 -31.52 22.96 -4.48
CA LEU A 45 -31.32 24.33 -4.96
C LEU A 45 -32.55 25.15 -4.58
N ASN A 46 -32.39 26.13 -3.71
CA ASN A 46 -33.50 26.88 -3.15
C ASN A 46 -34.13 27.84 -4.15
N GLY A 47 -35.39 27.59 -4.53
CA GLY A 47 -36.23 28.51 -5.32
C GLY A 47 -37.13 29.40 -4.47
N HIS A 48 -37.24 29.13 -3.16
CA HIS A 48 -38.12 29.86 -2.25
C HIS A 48 -37.45 31.15 -1.75
N ARG A 49 -38.16 32.28 -1.83
CA ARG A 49 -37.70 33.55 -1.24
C ARG A 49 -37.98 33.59 0.26
N HIS A 50 -36.94 33.59 1.07
CA HIS A 50 -37.03 33.74 2.52
C HIS A 50 -35.93 34.69 3.03
N PRO A 51 -36.13 35.45 4.13
CA PRO A 51 -35.07 36.25 4.74
C PRO A 51 -33.84 35.43 5.15
N ASP A 52 -34.07 34.21 5.65
CA ASP A 52 -33.02 33.36 6.21
C ASP A 52 -32.42 32.36 5.20
N LEU A 53 -33.01 32.25 4.01
CA LEU A 53 -32.52 31.40 2.93
C LEU A 53 -32.24 32.21 1.67
N LYS A 54 -31.00 32.13 1.17
CA LYS A 54 -30.65 32.76 -0.11
C LYS A 54 -31.29 32.00 -1.27
N LEU A 55 -31.91 32.77 -2.16
CA LEU A 55 -32.44 32.28 -3.42
C LEU A 55 -31.28 31.84 -4.34
N GLY A 56 -31.43 30.69 -4.99
CA GLY A 56 -30.44 30.15 -5.94
C GLY A 56 -29.23 29.49 -5.29
N GLU A 57 -29.29 29.18 -3.99
CA GLU A 57 -28.21 28.54 -3.25
C GLU A 57 -28.57 27.10 -2.86
N PHE A 58 -27.55 26.29 -2.61
CA PHE A 58 -27.73 24.89 -2.26
C PHE A 58 -27.83 24.67 -0.75
N TYR A 59 -28.77 23.82 -0.35
CA TYR A 59 -29.00 23.41 1.03
C TYR A 59 -29.09 21.90 1.11
N ARG A 60 -28.76 21.32 2.27
CA ARG A 60 -28.92 19.89 2.51
C ARG A 60 -30.30 19.64 3.10
N ILE A 61 -31.02 18.65 2.57
CA ILE A 61 -32.27 18.20 3.14
C ILE A 61 -31.99 17.44 4.45
N VAL A 62 -32.74 17.79 5.48
CA VAL A 62 -32.75 17.14 6.78
C VAL A 62 -34.14 16.58 7.07
N TRP A 63 -34.21 15.67 8.04
CA TRP A 63 -35.46 15.16 8.57
C TRP A 63 -35.80 15.91 9.86
N ASP A 64 -36.97 16.55 9.88
CA ASP A 64 -37.61 17.20 11.02
C ASP A 64 -38.40 16.12 11.76
N GLU A 65 -37.81 15.57 12.83
CA GLU A 65 -38.40 14.49 13.64
C GLU A 65 -39.72 14.94 14.29
N ASP A 66 -39.77 16.18 14.78
CA ASP A 66 -40.92 16.73 15.51
C ASP A 66 -42.17 16.80 14.63
N ASN A 67 -42.01 17.13 13.35
CA ASN A 67 -43.12 17.24 12.40
C ASN A 67 -43.15 16.11 11.36
N SER A 68 -42.28 15.10 11.51
CA SER A 68 -42.16 13.94 10.61
C SER A 68 -42.13 14.33 9.14
N ARG A 69 -41.27 15.29 8.78
CA ARG A 69 -41.18 15.84 7.42
C ARG A 69 -39.75 16.18 7.02
N VAL A 70 -39.51 16.30 5.72
CA VAL A 70 -38.26 16.88 5.21
C VAL A 70 -38.26 18.39 5.35
N SER A 71 -37.08 18.95 5.61
CA SER A 71 -36.84 20.40 5.74
C SER A 71 -35.40 20.74 5.36
N VAL A 72 -35.04 22.02 5.41
CA VAL A 72 -33.64 22.50 5.37
C VAL A 72 -33.36 23.33 6.62
N LEU A 73 -32.09 23.42 6.98
CA LEU A 73 -31.62 24.26 8.09
C LEU A 73 -31.00 25.55 7.54
N ASP A 74 -31.18 26.64 8.27
CA ASP A 74 -30.42 27.88 8.05
C ASP A 74 -29.12 27.94 8.88
N GLU A 75 -28.49 29.12 8.89
CA GLU A 75 -27.23 29.45 9.58
C GLU A 75 -27.33 29.29 11.10
N VAL A 76 -28.51 29.53 11.68
CA VAL A 76 -28.74 29.45 13.13
C VAL A 76 -29.35 28.11 13.56
N GLY A 77 -29.72 27.25 12.61
CA GLY A 77 -30.27 25.93 12.86
C GLY A 77 -31.80 25.87 12.88
N ASP A 78 -32.48 26.91 12.39
CA ASP A 78 -33.94 26.90 12.26
C ASP A 78 -34.38 26.12 11.01
N LEU A 79 -35.54 25.44 11.14
CA LEU A 79 -36.09 24.58 10.10
C LEU A 79 -36.99 25.35 9.14
N HIS A 80 -36.70 25.27 7.84
CA HIS A 80 -37.42 25.99 6.79
C HIS A 80 -38.07 25.05 5.77
N SER A 81 -39.19 24.43 6.16
CA SER A 81 -39.90 23.45 5.30
C SER A 81 -40.47 24.05 4.00
N ASN A 82 -40.66 25.36 3.91
CA ASN A 82 -41.13 26.01 2.68
C ASN A 82 -40.13 25.86 1.52
N ALA A 83 -38.84 25.78 1.81
CA ALA A 83 -37.80 25.60 0.79
C ALA A 83 -37.93 24.28 0.03
N VAL A 84 -38.52 23.25 0.64
CA VAL A 84 -38.73 21.94 0.01
C VAL A 84 -40.13 21.79 -0.62
N ILE A 85 -41.04 22.73 -0.35
CA ILE A 85 -42.41 22.75 -0.88
C ILE A 85 -42.50 23.58 -2.16
N ASP A 86 -41.66 24.60 -2.29
CA ASP A 86 -41.66 25.51 -3.43
C ASP A 86 -41.42 24.77 -4.75
N ARG A 87 -42.14 25.19 -5.79
CA ARG A 87 -42.08 24.57 -7.12
C ARG A 87 -40.81 24.94 -7.87
N ASP A 88 -40.21 26.07 -7.52
CA ASP A 88 -38.96 26.54 -8.13
C ASP A 88 -37.73 25.89 -7.47
N SER A 89 -37.92 25.14 -6.38
CA SER A 89 -36.83 24.40 -5.73
C SER A 89 -36.52 23.09 -6.46
N VAL A 90 -35.24 22.83 -6.69
CA VAL A 90 -34.77 21.68 -7.48
C VAL A 90 -34.01 20.69 -6.61
N LEU A 91 -34.38 19.40 -6.69
CA LEU A 91 -33.79 18.31 -5.93
C LEU A 91 -32.59 17.69 -6.65
N PHE A 92 -31.52 17.40 -5.90
CA PHE A 92 -30.34 16.68 -6.35
C PHE A 92 -30.03 15.50 -5.43
N ARG A 93 -29.91 14.30 -6.00
CA ARG A 93 -29.67 13.07 -5.27
C ARG A 93 -28.26 12.56 -5.51
N LYS A 94 -27.60 12.15 -4.43
CA LYS A 94 -26.26 11.56 -4.49
C LYS A 94 -26.28 10.37 -5.44
N VAL A 95 -25.43 10.40 -6.46
CA VAL A 95 -25.17 9.27 -7.33
C VAL A 95 -24.36 8.27 -6.50
N SER A 96 -25.00 7.20 -6.07
CA SER A 96 -24.28 6.06 -5.50
C SER A 96 -23.31 5.58 -6.58
N ALA A 97 -22.01 5.47 -6.28
CA ALA A 97 -21.07 4.77 -7.14
C ALA A 97 -21.69 3.41 -7.47
N SER A 98 -22.08 3.22 -8.73
CA SER A 98 -22.75 2.00 -9.15
C SER A 98 -21.78 0.87 -8.87
N GLN A 99 -22.15 -0.06 -8.00
CA GLN A 99 -21.41 -1.31 -7.94
C GLN A 99 -21.44 -1.91 -9.36
N PRO A 100 -20.31 -2.42 -9.86
CA PRO A 100 -20.27 -3.05 -11.17
C PRO A 100 -21.38 -4.10 -11.25
N THR A 101 -22.07 -4.16 -12.38
CA THR A 101 -23.19 -5.09 -12.58
C THR A 101 -22.72 -6.53 -12.41
N LEU A 102 -23.65 -7.48 -12.21
CA LEU A 102 -23.27 -8.89 -12.15
C LEU A 102 -22.56 -9.30 -13.45
N GLU A 103 -22.99 -8.74 -14.57
CA GLU A 103 -22.42 -8.93 -15.89
C GLU A 103 -20.98 -8.37 -15.97
N ASP A 104 -20.73 -7.16 -15.44
CA ASP A 104 -19.38 -6.57 -15.39
C ASP A 104 -18.44 -7.37 -14.49
N ARG A 105 -18.94 -7.85 -13.35
CA ARG A 105 -18.18 -8.67 -12.40
C ARG A 105 -17.88 -10.04 -13.00
N VAL A 106 -18.85 -10.66 -13.68
CA VAL A 106 -18.66 -11.93 -14.39
C VAL A 106 -17.66 -11.75 -15.52
N SER A 107 -17.78 -10.70 -16.33
CA SER A 107 -16.82 -10.39 -17.40
C SER A 107 -15.41 -10.14 -16.87
N THR A 108 -15.27 -9.52 -15.69
CA THR A 108 -13.96 -9.28 -15.08
C THR A 108 -13.38 -10.59 -14.55
N ASN A 109 -14.18 -11.35 -13.80
CA ASN A 109 -13.79 -12.66 -13.29
C ASN A 109 -13.41 -13.64 -14.42
N GLU A 110 -14.11 -13.62 -15.55
CA GLU A 110 -13.76 -14.46 -16.72
C GLU A 110 -12.39 -14.11 -17.29
N LYS A 111 -12.05 -12.83 -17.37
CA LYS A 111 -10.73 -12.36 -17.80
C LYS A 111 -9.66 -12.75 -16.79
N ASP A 112 -9.93 -12.58 -15.51
CA ASP A 112 -9.01 -12.95 -14.42
C ASP A 112 -8.78 -14.47 -14.39
N ILE A 113 -9.82 -15.28 -14.57
CA ILE A 113 -9.72 -16.74 -14.66
C ILE A 113 -8.90 -17.14 -15.91
N ALA A 114 -9.07 -16.45 -17.03
CA ALA A 114 -8.28 -16.73 -18.24
C ALA A 114 -6.79 -16.39 -18.03
N ALA A 115 -6.49 -15.26 -17.39
CA ALA A 115 -5.13 -14.88 -17.00
C ALA A 115 -4.53 -15.91 -16.03
N LEU A 116 -5.24 -16.25 -14.95
CA LEU A 116 -4.80 -17.25 -13.98
C LEU A 116 -4.59 -18.64 -14.61
N LYS A 117 -5.41 -19.04 -15.59
CA LYS A 117 -5.20 -20.30 -16.32
C LYS A 117 -3.93 -20.25 -17.17
N SER A 118 -3.64 -19.11 -17.79
CA SER A 118 -2.38 -18.89 -18.52
C SER A 118 -1.18 -18.94 -17.58
N ASP A 119 -1.25 -18.26 -16.44
CA ASP A 119 -0.19 -18.24 -15.44
C ASP A 119 0.03 -19.64 -14.82
N VAL A 120 -1.05 -20.36 -14.51
CA VAL A 120 -0.98 -21.76 -14.05
C VAL A 120 -0.42 -22.68 -15.14
N ALA A 121 -0.71 -22.43 -16.42
CA ALA A 121 -0.11 -23.20 -17.52
C ALA A 121 1.38 -22.90 -17.66
N ALA A 122 1.80 -21.64 -17.48
CA ALA A 122 3.21 -21.26 -17.42
C ALA A 122 3.90 -21.92 -16.22
N LEU A 123 3.30 -21.85 -15.02
CA LEU A 123 3.80 -22.48 -13.79
C LEU A 123 3.82 -24.01 -13.85
N LYS A 124 2.86 -24.64 -14.55
CA LYS A 124 2.86 -26.09 -14.80
C LYS A 124 3.85 -26.50 -15.88
N GLY A 125 4.13 -25.63 -16.85
CA GLY A 125 5.29 -25.74 -17.74
C GLY A 125 6.62 -25.56 -17.01
N GLU A 126 6.60 -24.88 -15.85
CA GLU A 126 7.68 -24.72 -14.89
C GLU A 126 7.67 -25.73 -13.74
N ALA A 127 6.95 -26.85 -13.88
CA ALA A 127 7.44 -28.09 -13.27
C ALA A 127 8.71 -28.52 -14.02
N LYS A 128 9.77 -27.71 -13.90
CA LYS A 128 11.14 -28.06 -14.25
C LYS A 128 11.38 -29.41 -13.62
N THR A 129 11.49 -30.45 -14.44
CA THR A 129 12.13 -31.68 -13.99
C THR A 129 13.53 -31.26 -13.57
N GLU A 130 13.76 -31.11 -12.26
CA GLU A 130 15.06 -30.75 -11.66
C GLU A 130 16.18 -31.65 -12.21
N TYR A 131 15.81 -32.83 -12.73
CA TYR A 131 16.67 -33.82 -13.34
C TYR A 131 16.21 -34.13 -14.77
N VAL A 132 17.10 -33.95 -15.75
CA VAL A 132 16.89 -34.39 -17.14
C VAL A 132 17.58 -35.73 -17.34
N ARG A 133 16.83 -36.71 -17.87
CA ARG A 133 17.37 -38.04 -18.18
C ARG A 133 18.38 -37.94 -19.33
N ILE A 134 19.56 -38.51 -19.14
CA ILE A 134 20.65 -38.54 -20.12
C ILE A 134 21.05 -39.99 -20.45
N ALA A 135 21.79 -40.17 -21.55
CA ALA A 135 22.34 -41.47 -21.91
C ALA A 135 23.44 -41.89 -20.91
N LYS A 136 23.56 -43.20 -20.64
CA LYS A 136 24.61 -43.74 -19.74
C LYS A 136 26.02 -43.36 -20.21
N SER A 137 26.25 -43.31 -21.52
CA SER A 137 27.53 -42.91 -22.12
C SER A 137 27.91 -41.45 -21.87
N GLU A 138 26.97 -40.61 -21.43
CA GLU A 138 27.20 -39.20 -21.13
C GLU A 138 27.38 -38.95 -19.62
N ALA A 139 27.33 -40.00 -18.80
CA ALA A 139 27.50 -39.90 -17.36
C ALA A 139 28.89 -39.38 -16.99
N LYS A 140 28.96 -38.49 -16.02
CA LYS A 140 30.20 -38.00 -15.41
C LYS A 140 29.99 -37.72 -13.92
N ALA A 141 31.08 -37.45 -13.21
CA ALA A 141 30.99 -37.02 -11.82
C ALA A 141 30.08 -35.77 -11.66
N GLY A 142 29.24 -35.75 -10.63
CA GLY A 142 28.23 -34.72 -10.37
C GLY A 142 26.90 -34.89 -11.12
N ASP A 143 26.79 -35.85 -12.05
CA ASP A 143 25.48 -36.33 -12.52
C ASP A 143 24.90 -37.33 -11.49
N PHE A 144 23.66 -37.79 -11.67
CA PHE A 144 22.93 -38.63 -10.72
C PHE A 144 22.45 -39.93 -11.36
N VAL A 145 22.39 -41.01 -10.60
CA VAL A 145 21.69 -42.24 -11.00
C VAL A 145 20.42 -42.42 -10.17
N LYS A 146 19.39 -42.99 -10.78
CA LYS A 146 18.15 -43.41 -10.12
C LYS A 146 17.91 -44.88 -10.38
N PHE A 147 17.51 -45.62 -9.35
CA PHE A 147 17.13 -47.03 -9.47
C PHE A 147 15.61 -47.16 -9.37
N PRO A 148 14.87 -47.37 -10.49
CA PRO A 148 13.41 -47.48 -10.44
C PRO A 148 12.92 -48.69 -9.63
N ASN A 149 13.76 -49.70 -9.47
CA ASN A 149 13.52 -50.87 -8.63
C ASN A 149 14.86 -51.32 -8.04
N ALA A 150 15.28 -50.70 -6.95
CA ALA A 150 16.50 -51.08 -6.25
C ALA A 150 16.38 -52.51 -5.71
N THR A 151 17.33 -53.38 -6.08
CA THR A 151 17.36 -54.79 -5.64
C THR A 151 18.31 -55.03 -4.47
N SER A 152 19.07 -54.00 -4.07
CA SER A 152 20.03 -54.04 -2.98
C SER A 152 19.45 -53.32 -1.76
N SER A 153 19.63 -53.88 -0.56
CA SER A 153 19.15 -53.29 0.69
C SER A 153 19.82 -51.96 1.05
N TYR A 154 20.96 -51.65 0.43
CA TYR A 154 21.70 -50.40 0.60
C TYR A 154 21.16 -49.26 -0.27
N LEU A 155 20.17 -49.55 -1.11
CA LEU A 155 19.60 -48.60 -2.06
C LEU A 155 18.08 -48.50 -1.89
N THR A 156 17.59 -47.28 -1.91
CA THR A 156 16.18 -46.90 -1.95
C THR A 156 15.73 -46.70 -3.39
N SER A 157 14.65 -47.38 -3.78
CA SER A 157 14.04 -47.20 -5.11
C SER A 157 13.62 -45.74 -5.32
N ASP A 158 13.80 -45.25 -6.54
CA ASP A 158 13.48 -43.89 -6.98
C ASP A 158 14.27 -42.75 -6.29
N LYS A 159 15.23 -43.06 -5.40
CA LYS A 159 16.19 -42.08 -4.88
C LYS A 159 17.26 -41.77 -5.93
N TYR A 160 17.68 -40.51 -5.97
CA TYR A 160 18.81 -40.03 -6.78
C TYR A 160 20.10 -40.14 -5.98
N TYR A 161 21.10 -40.78 -6.57
CA TYR A 161 22.43 -40.95 -6.00
C TYR A 161 23.44 -40.22 -6.86
N GLU A 162 24.25 -39.35 -6.25
CA GLU A 162 25.28 -38.60 -6.96
C GLU A 162 26.43 -39.52 -7.40
N ILE A 163 26.84 -39.36 -8.66
CA ILE A 163 27.99 -40.05 -9.22
C ILE A 163 29.25 -39.32 -8.77
N TYR A 164 30.09 -39.96 -7.97
CA TYR A 164 31.37 -39.35 -7.56
C TYR A 164 32.48 -39.62 -8.58
N ARG A 165 32.38 -40.69 -9.39
CA ARG A 165 33.25 -40.97 -10.54
C ARG A 165 32.60 -41.96 -11.51
N VAL A 166 33.16 -42.04 -12.71
CA VAL A 166 32.90 -43.11 -13.68
C VAL A 166 34.18 -43.91 -13.84
N ASP A 167 34.10 -45.24 -13.75
CA ASP A 167 35.28 -46.10 -13.85
C ASP A 167 35.76 -46.33 -15.30
N GLY A 168 36.83 -47.11 -15.47
CA GLY A 168 37.41 -47.41 -16.77
C GLY A 168 36.52 -48.25 -17.70
N CYS A 169 35.45 -48.86 -17.18
CA CYS A 169 34.46 -49.61 -17.94
C CYS A 169 33.26 -48.73 -18.35
N GLY A 170 33.19 -47.48 -17.86
CA GLY A 170 32.07 -46.57 -18.10
C GLY A 170 30.90 -46.77 -17.14
N ASP A 171 31.11 -47.47 -16.02
CA ASP A 171 30.09 -47.66 -15.00
C ASP A 171 30.16 -46.54 -13.93
N PRO A 172 29.04 -45.87 -13.63
CA PRO A 172 28.98 -44.89 -12.53
C PRO A 172 29.28 -45.51 -11.17
N GLN A 173 29.94 -44.75 -10.32
CA GLN A 173 30.20 -45.10 -8.93
C GLN A 173 29.52 -44.08 -8.01
N ILE A 174 28.81 -44.56 -7.00
CA ILE A 174 27.98 -43.72 -6.10
C ILE A 174 28.28 -44.02 -4.62
N TYR A 175 27.77 -43.18 -3.73
CA TYR A 175 27.60 -43.53 -2.32
C TYR A 175 26.19 -44.06 -2.08
N ASP A 176 26.05 -45.13 -1.32
CA ASP A 176 24.77 -45.74 -0.98
C ASP A 176 24.04 -45.02 0.17
N ASP A 177 22.97 -45.61 0.71
CA ASP A 177 22.19 -45.00 1.80
C ASP A 177 22.97 -44.89 3.12
N ASP A 178 24.00 -45.72 3.31
CA ASP A 178 24.86 -45.74 4.49
C ASP A 178 26.14 -44.88 4.30
N GLY A 179 26.35 -44.36 3.08
CA GLY A 179 27.50 -43.52 2.72
C GLY A 179 28.72 -44.33 2.24
N ASP A 180 28.56 -45.63 2.02
CA ASP A 180 29.62 -46.50 1.52
C ASP A 180 29.68 -46.46 -0.02
N SER A 181 30.87 -46.74 -0.58
CA SER A 181 31.04 -46.76 -2.03
C SER A 181 30.31 -47.95 -2.65
N TYR A 182 29.49 -47.69 -3.66
CA TYR A 182 28.70 -48.71 -4.35
C TYR A 182 29.01 -48.73 -5.86
N ASP A 183 29.33 -49.94 -6.36
CA ASP A 183 29.60 -50.21 -7.77
C ASP A 183 28.30 -50.56 -8.52
N THR A 184 27.98 -49.79 -9.57
CA THR A 184 26.77 -49.98 -10.37
C THR A 184 26.92 -51.00 -11.49
N CYS A 185 28.09 -51.65 -11.62
CA CYS A 185 28.36 -52.67 -12.62
C CYS A 185 27.26 -53.76 -12.66
N GLY A 186 26.73 -54.02 -13.86
CA GLY A 186 25.67 -55.01 -14.09
C GLY A 186 24.30 -54.65 -13.52
N LYS A 187 24.09 -53.43 -12.99
CA LYS A 187 22.80 -52.97 -12.46
C LYS A 187 21.98 -52.22 -13.50
N ARG A 188 20.66 -52.21 -13.31
CA ARG A 188 19.71 -51.44 -14.11
C ARG A 188 19.39 -50.13 -13.40
N PHE A 189 19.79 -49.02 -13.99
CA PHE A 189 19.56 -47.67 -13.50
C PHE A 189 19.28 -46.71 -14.65
N GLU A 190 18.83 -45.52 -14.30
CA GLU A 190 18.65 -44.39 -15.21
C GLU A 190 19.59 -43.27 -14.78
N VAL A 191 20.22 -42.59 -15.73
CA VAL A 191 21.15 -41.48 -15.45
C VAL A 191 20.44 -40.17 -15.69
N TYR A 192 20.67 -39.22 -14.79
CA TYR A 192 20.08 -37.91 -14.78
C TYR A 192 21.15 -36.85 -14.59
N ARG A 193 21.01 -35.75 -15.31
CA ARG A 193 21.74 -34.53 -15.02
C ARG A 193 20.81 -33.63 -14.23
N LYS A 194 21.23 -33.19 -13.05
CA LYS A 194 20.53 -32.09 -12.39
C LYS A 194 20.61 -30.92 -13.36
N VAL A 195 19.45 -30.48 -13.86
CA VAL A 195 19.35 -29.19 -14.49
C VAL A 195 19.62 -28.26 -13.35
N SER A 196 20.86 -27.77 -13.26
CA SER A 196 21.05 -26.52 -12.57
C SER A 196 20.08 -25.58 -13.29
N ALA A 197 18.97 -25.27 -12.60
CA ALA A 197 18.79 -23.87 -12.34
C ALA A 197 20.20 -23.41 -11.94
N ALA A 198 20.91 -22.76 -12.87
CA ALA A 198 21.47 -21.49 -12.46
C ALA A 198 20.38 -20.93 -11.57
N GLU A 199 20.63 -20.91 -10.25
CA GLU A 199 19.76 -20.19 -9.32
C GLU A 199 19.31 -18.97 -10.10
N PRO A 200 17.98 -18.72 -10.25
CA PRO A 200 17.55 -17.58 -11.04
C PRO A 200 18.39 -16.43 -10.54
N LYS A 201 19.39 -16.03 -11.33
CA LYS A 201 20.42 -15.11 -10.86
C LYS A 201 19.56 -13.93 -10.42
N PRO A 202 19.57 -13.56 -9.12
CA PRO A 202 18.52 -12.73 -8.54
C PRO A 202 18.27 -11.63 -9.55
N GLU A 203 17.03 -11.53 -10.04
CA GLU A 203 16.74 -10.75 -11.22
C GLU A 203 17.43 -9.41 -11.06
N ARG A 204 18.43 -9.17 -11.92
CA ARG A 204 19.39 -8.11 -11.68
C ARG A 204 18.64 -6.82 -11.43
N LEU A 205 18.96 -6.17 -10.32
CA LEU A 205 18.32 -4.92 -9.88
C LEU A 205 18.31 -3.93 -11.05
N LYS A 206 17.16 -3.27 -11.25
CA LYS A 206 16.94 -2.32 -12.33
C LYS A 206 16.87 -0.91 -11.76
N VAL A 207 17.16 0.06 -12.61
CA VAL A 207 16.90 1.47 -12.31
C VAL A 207 15.41 1.66 -11.99
N GLY A 208 15.12 2.27 -10.85
CA GLY A 208 13.77 2.44 -10.31
C GLY A 208 13.41 1.46 -9.18
N ASP A 209 14.20 0.41 -8.97
CA ASP A 209 13.97 -0.53 -7.87
C ASP A 209 14.35 0.09 -6.53
N TYR A 210 13.51 -0.16 -5.53
CA TYR A 210 13.84 0.11 -4.13
C TYR A 210 14.52 -1.13 -3.57
N VAL A 211 15.64 -0.90 -2.91
CA VAL A 211 16.55 -1.94 -2.44
C VAL A 211 16.93 -1.67 -1.00
N LYS A 212 17.10 -2.73 -0.23
CA LYS A 212 17.58 -2.68 1.14
C LYS A 212 19.08 -2.94 1.13
N VAL A 213 19.81 -2.11 1.87
CA VAL A 213 21.26 -2.24 2.05
C VAL A 213 21.53 -3.37 3.06
N VAL A 214 22.35 -4.34 2.68
CA VAL A 214 22.73 -5.49 3.52
C VAL A 214 24.23 -5.62 3.76
N GLY A 215 25.04 -4.83 3.03
CA GLY A 215 26.50 -4.77 3.16
C GLY A 215 27.01 -3.34 3.18
N ASN A 216 28.27 -3.16 3.59
CA ASN A 216 28.91 -1.86 3.74
C ASN A 216 30.39 -1.81 3.31
N GLU A 217 30.73 -2.61 2.30
CA GLU A 217 32.08 -2.77 1.77
C GLU A 217 32.42 -1.71 0.70
N SER A 218 31.43 -1.11 0.04
CA SER A 218 31.58 -0.06 -0.96
C SER A 218 31.62 1.36 -0.36
N GLY A 219 32.00 2.33 -1.19
CA GLY A 219 32.16 3.74 -0.79
C GLY A 219 30.84 4.51 -0.72
N HIS A 220 29.85 3.98 -0.02
CA HIS A 220 28.51 4.58 0.11
C HIS A 220 28.29 5.20 1.50
N TYR A 221 27.20 5.97 1.64
CA TYR A 221 26.83 6.73 2.84
C TYR A 221 25.53 6.22 3.48
N ALA A 222 25.07 5.03 3.10
CA ALA A 222 23.84 4.44 3.59
C ALA A 222 24.09 3.51 4.78
N GLU A 223 23.14 3.47 5.71
CA GLU A 223 23.17 2.54 6.83
C GLU A 223 22.72 1.15 6.37
N ILE A 224 23.18 0.10 7.07
CA ILE A 224 22.64 -1.25 6.88
C ILE A 224 21.14 -1.23 7.26
N ASP A 225 20.34 -1.98 6.51
CA ASP A 225 18.87 -1.99 6.54
C ASP A 225 18.18 -0.71 6.03
N GLU A 226 18.93 0.30 5.56
CA GLU A 226 18.34 1.48 4.91
C GLU A 226 17.75 1.10 3.52
N ILE A 227 16.57 1.65 3.21
CA ILE A 227 15.96 1.52 1.88
C ILE A 227 16.43 2.66 0.99
N VAL A 228 17.06 2.32 -0.14
CA VAL A 228 17.55 3.27 -1.15
C VAL A 228 16.95 2.96 -2.53
N LEU A 229 16.97 3.95 -3.42
CA LEU A 229 16.45 3.85 -4.78
C LEU A 229 17.59 3.73 -5.78
N VAL A 230 17.59 2.70 -6.62
CA VAL A 230 18.56 2.57 -7.72
C VAL A 230 18.25 3.62 -8.80
N LYS A 231 19.14 4.59 -8.97
CA LYS A 231 19.01 5.67 -9.96
C LYS A 231 19.77 5.42 -11.25
N ARG A 232 20.89 4.72 -11.16
CA ARG A 232 21.71 4.37 -12.32
C ARG A 232 22.33 3.00 -12.13
N ASP A 233 22.57 2.37 -13.26
CA ASP A 233 23.22 1.09 -13.39
C ASP A 233 24.29 1.19 -14.50
N ASP A 234 25.56 1.26 -14.10
CA ASP A 234 26.71 1.44 -15.01
C ASP A 234 27.28 0.10 -15.50
N LYS A 235 26.76 -1.03 -15.00
CA LYS A 235 27.12 -2.41 -15.40
C LYS A 235 28.60 -2.76 -15.30
N ASP A 236 29.33 -2.08 -14.42
CA ASP A 236 30.71 -2.35 -14.09
C ASP A 236 30.82 -3.14 -12.76
N PHE A 237 31.98 -3.06 -12.08
CA PHE A 237 32.23 -3.80 -10.85
C PHE A 237 31.41 -3.27 -9.66
N ALA A 238 31.08 -1.98 -9.63
CA ALA A 238 30.24 -1.34 -8.60
C ALA A 238 29.08 -0.62 -9.30
N PRO A 239 28.10 -1.37 -9.84
CA PRO A 239 27.26 -0.83 -10.91
C PRO A 239 26.15 0.11 -10.42
N PHE A 240 25.73 0.02 -9.15
CA PHE A 240 24.48 0.64 -8.71
C PHE A 240 24.71 1.97 -8.01
N HIS A 241 24.30 3.06 -8.66
CA HIS A 241 24.20 4.37 -8.02
C HIS A 241 22.83 4.52 -7.38
N CYS A 242 22.83 4.69 -6.06
CA CYS A 242 21.60 4.79 -5.29
C CYS A 242 21.40 6.18 -4.69
N GLU A 243 20.13 6.52 -4.45
CA GLU A 243 19.69 7.75 -3.80
C GLU A 243 18.87 7.39 -2.57
N LYS A 244 19.09 8.10 -1.46
CA LYS A 244 18.31 7.95 -0.24
C LYS A 244 16.90 8.53 -0.46
N LEU A 245 15.92 8.08 0.33
CA LEU A 245 14.54 8.57 0.20
C LEU A 245 14.37 10.06 0.54
N ASN A 246 15.34 10.67 1.23
CA ASN A 246 15.37 12.10 1.51
C ASN A 246 15.91 12.93 0.33
N GLY A 247 16.35 12.30 -0.76
CA GLY A 247 16.90 12.93 -1.95
C GLY A 247 18.43 13.12 -1.93
N ASN A 248 19.10 12.75 -0.84
CA ASN A 248 20.55 12.78 -0.78
C ASN A 248 21.16 11.59 -1.53
N GLU A 249 22.37 11.77 -2.03
CA GLU A 249 23.12 10.68 -2.66
C GLU A 249 23.43 9.58 -1.63
N ALA A 250 23.05 8.34 -1.95
CA ALA A 250 23.40 7.20 -1.11
C ALA A 250 24.80 6.67 -1.43
N GLY A 251 25.25 6.83 -2.69
CA GLY A 251 26.56 6.39 -3.16
C GLY A 251 26.46 5.25 -4.17
N ILE A 252 27.58 4.55 -4.35
CA ILE A 252 27.74 3.47 -5.34
C ILE A 252 27.87 2.14 -4.59
N PHE A 253 27.10 1.13 -5.00
CA PHE A 253 26.98 -0.17 -4.33
C PHE A 253 27.38 -1.33 -5.22
N TYR A 254 27.88 -2.39 -4.60
CA TYR A 254 28.02 -3.71 -5.22
C TYR A 254 26.66 -4.43 -5.29
N GLU A 255 26.55 -5.44 -6.16
CA GLU A 255 25.31 -6.20 -6.37
C GLU A 255 24.96 -7.07 -5.15
N ASP A 256 25.94 -7.54 -4.39
CA ASP A 256 25.79 -8.36 -3.19
C ASP A 256 25.50 -7.56 -1.91
N GLU A 257 25.66 -6.24 -1.94
CA GLU A 257 25.31 -5.33 -0.83
C GLU A 257 23.85 -4.91 -0.84
N LEU A 258 23.09 -5.29 -1.87
CA LEU A 258 21.73 -4.87 -2.09
C LEU A 258 20.80 -6.06 -2.26
N VAL A 259 19.67 -6.03 -1.58
CA VAL A 259 18.56 -6.95 -1.82
C VAL A 259 17.32 -6.17 -2.21
N ARG A 260 16.47 -6.75 -3.07
CA ARG A 260 15.19 -6.12 -3.44
C ARG A 260 14.33 -5.94 -2.19
N ALA A 261 13.90 -4.71 -1.93
CA ALA A 261 13.02 -4.42 -0.80
C ALA A 261 11.59 -4.90 -1.09
N THR A 262 10.89 -5.33 -0.04
CA THR A 262 9.46 -5.65 -0.13
C THR A 262 8.62 -4.38 -0.23
N ASP A 263 7.42 -4.47 -0.82
CA ASP A 263 6.52 -3.31 -0.93
C ASP A 263 6.17 -2.69 0.43
N GLU A 264 6.11 -3.51 1.49
CA GLU A 264 5.86 -3.03 2.86
C GLU A 264 7.05 -2.26 3.43
N GLU A 265 8.28 -2.77 3.30
CA GLU A 265 9.50 -2.07 3.72
C GLU A 265 9.64 -0.72 2.99
N VAL A 266 9.32 -0.68 1.69
CA VAL A 266 9.33 0.54 0.89
C VAL A 266 8.27 1.53 1.36
N ALA A 267 7.06 1.06 1.66
CA ALA A 267 5.98 1.89 2.15
C ALA A 267 6.32 2.50 3.53
N GLU A 268 6.85 1.70 4.45
CA GLU A 268 7.29 2.15 5.77
C GLU A 268 8.41 3.18 5.67
N ALA A 269 9.46 2.90 4.88
CA ALA A 269 10.58 3.81 4.70
C ALA A 269 10.15 5.15 4.07
N LYS A 270 9.21 5.13 3.12
CA LYS A 270 8.62 6.35 2.55
C LYS A 270 7.82 7.15 3.58
N ARG A 271 7.02 6.50 4.44
CA ARG A 271 6.30 7.19 5.52
C ARG A 271 7.27 7.82 6.51
N ALA A 272 8.30 7.10 6.93
CA ALA A 272 9.34 7.61 7.83
C ALA A 272 10.11 8.80 7.22
N ALA A 273 10.46 8.73 5.93
CA ALA A 273 11.10 9.83 5.22
C ALA A 273 10.19 11.06 5.09
N ALA A 274 8.91 10.86 4.79
CA ALA A 274 7.93 11.94 4.73
C ALA A 274 7.76 12.61 6.10
N GLU A 275 7.75 11.83 7.18
CA GLU A 275 7.65 12.36 8.54
C GLU A 275 8.89 13.18 8.92
N ARG A 276 10.10 12.65 8.69
CA ARG A 276 11.36 13.41 8.88
C ARG A 276 11.36 14.73 8.13
N LYS A 277 10.79 14.77 6.92
CA LYS A 277 10.69 16.00 6.13
C LYS A 277 9.74 17.03 6.75
N LYS A 278 8.62 16.60 7.37
CA LYS A 278 7.71 17.52 8.08
C LYS A 278 8.39 18.16 9.29
N TRP A 279 9.08 17.36 10.11
CA TRP A 279 9.81 17.85 11.29
C TRP A 279 10.97 18.76 10.90
N ALA A 280 11.75 18.38 9.88
CA ALA A 280 12.82 19.24 9.37
C ALA A 280 12.31 20.59 8.83
N ALA A 281 11.11 20.64 8.24
CA ALA A 281 10.51 21.88 7.73
C ALA A 281 10.17 22.88 8.84
N ILE A 282 9.97 22.42 10.08
CA ILE A 282 9.78 23.26 11.26
C ILE A 282 11.08 23.44 12.07
N GLY A 283 12.22 22.95 11.55
CA GLY A 283 13.53 23.09 12.17
C GLY A 283 13.74 22.23 13.41
N ARG A 284 13.07 21.07 13.49
CA ARG A 284 13.11 20.16 14.65
C ARG A 284 13.44 18.73 14.26
N GLU A 285 13.96 17.94 15.21
CA GLU A 285 14.11 16.49 15.06
C GLU A 285 12.75 15.77 15.20
N VAL A 286 12.64 14.56 14.64
CA VAL A 286 11.40 13.77 14.73
C VAL A 286 11.13 13.42 16.19
N GLY A 287 9.96 13.82 16.70
CA GLY A 287 9.57 13.61 18.09
C GLY A 287 10.10 14.68 19.06
N GLU A 288 10.68 15.77 18.55
CA GLU A 288 11.12 16.90 19.38
C GLU A 288 9.94 17.83 19.68
N TYR A 289 9.17 17.48 20.72
CA TYR A 289 8.08 18.31 21.23
C TYR A 289 8.59 19.39 22.19
N LYS A 290 7.86 20.51 22.27
CA LYS A 290 8.13 21.64 23.16
C LYS A 290 6.87 22.06 23.89
N ILE A 291 7.05 22.67 25.06
CA ILE A 291 5.94 23.26 25.82
C ILE A 291 5.27 24.35 24.98
N GLY A 292 3.96 24.28 24.87
CA GLY A 292 3.13 25.12 24.01
C GLY A 292 2.88 24.55 22.62
N ASP A 293 3.35 23.35 22.28
CA ASP A 293 2.95 22.69 21.04
C ASP A 293 1.46 22.31 21.07
N VAL A 294 0.79 22.41 19.93
CA VAL A 294 -0.57 21.91 19.75
C VAL A 294 -0.50 20.52 19.14
N VAL A 295 -1.04 19.54 19.86
CA VAL A 295 -1.02 18.12 19.48
C VAL A 295 -2.45 17.59 19.35
N GLN A 296 -2.62 16.50 18.61
CA GLN A 296 -3.90 15.84 18.43
C GLN A 296 -3.79 14.36 18.79
N TYR A 297 -4.76 13.84 19.56
CA TYR A 297 -4.87 12.41 19.81
C TYR A 297 -5.20 11.64 18.54
N LEU A 298 -4.52 10.52 18.33
CA LEU A 298 -4.76 9.67 17.16
C LEU A 298 -6.09 8.91 17.25
N TYR A 299 -6.60 8.65 18.46
CA TYR A 299 -7.80 7.84 18.69
C TYR A 299 -9.12 8.62 18.52
N ASP A 300 -9.29 9.71 19.27
CA ASP A 300 -10.53 10.50 19.29
C ASP A 300 -10.41 11.87 18.62
N ARG A 301 -9.20 12.21 18.13
CA ARG A 301 -8.89 13.47 17.44
C ARG A 301 -9.02 14.70 18.35
N GLU A 302 -9.03 14.55 19.68
CA GLU A 302 -8.98 15.69 20.60
C GLU A 302 -7.68 16.49 20.40
N ILE A 303 -7.80 17.81 20.37
CA ILE A 303 -6.67 18.74 20.21
C ILE A 303 -6.33 19.31 21.58
N CYS A 304 -5.07 19.16 21.98
CA CYS A 304 -4.54 19.56 23.27
C CYS A 304 -3.28 20.41 23.12
N GLU A 305 -2.96 21.17 24.16
CA GLU A 305 -1.70 21.89 24.28
C GLU A 305 -0.74 21.10 25.17
N VAL A 306 0.52 20.96 24.75
CA VAL A 306 1.59 20.45 25.60
C VAL A 306 1.91 21.49 26.65
N VAL A 307 1.70 21.15 27.92
CA VAL A 307 1.91 22.05 29.07
C VAL A 307 3.18 21.74 29.85
N ASP A 308 3.64 20.49 29.81
CA ASP A 308 4.91 20.07 30.40
C ASP A 308 5.50 18.87 29.65
N ILE A 309 6.79 18.59 29.85
CA ILE A 309 7.48 17.44 29.30
C ILE A 309 8.22 16.76 30.45
N ALA A 310 7.83 15.53 30.76
CA ALA A 310 8.45 14.74 31.80
C ALA A 310 9.91 14.42 31.45
N GLU A 311 10.73 14.16 32.47
CA GLU A 311 12.15 13.79 32.29
C GLU A 311 12.35 12.54 31.40
N ASP A 312 11.34 11.67 31.32
CA ASP A 312 11.34 10.47 30.48
C ASP A 312 10.87 10.72 29.03
N GLY A 313 10.60 11.98 28.66
CA GLY A 313 10.18 12.41 27.32
C GLY A 313 8.67 12.27 27.04
N ARG A 314 7.86 11.88 28.02
CA ARG A 314 6.40 11.89 27.91
C ARG A 314 5.85 13.31 27.98
N LEU A 315 4.71 13.51 27.34
CA LEU A 315 4.11 14.83 27.15
C LEU A 315 2.95 14.98 28.10
N GLU A 316 2.98 16.01 28.93
CA GLU A 316 1.80 16.42 29.69
C GLU A 316 0.97 17.35 28.83
N VAL A 317 -0.28 16.98 28.55
CA VAL A 317 -1.18 17.72 27.68
C VAL A 317 -2.41 18.20 28.45
N ALA A 318 -2.84 19.44 28.20
CA ALA A 318 -4.06 20.00 28.76
C ALA A 318 -5.27 19.53 27.95
N THR A 319 -5.98 18.52 28.45
CA THR A 319 -7.22 18.01 27.85
C THR A 319 -8.40 18.92 28.19
N GLN A 320 -9.46 18.87 27.39
CA GLN A 320 -10.65 19.69 27.58
C GLN A 320 -11.50 19.24 28.78
N ASN A 321 -11.53 17.93 29.05
CA ASN A 321 -12.47 17.34 30.01
C ASN A 321 -11.81 16.63 31.20
N HIS A 322 -10.51 16.32 31.13
CA HIS A 322 -9.81 15.50 32.13
C HIS A 322 -8.65 16.25 32.81
N GLY A 323 -8.46 17.54 32.52
CA GLY A 323 -7.32 18.31 33.01
C GLY A 323 -6.01 17.89 32.34
N ASN A 324 -4.91 18.00 33.06
CA ASN A 324 -3.60 17.62 32.52
C ASN A 324 -3.40 16.10 32.57
N CYS A 325 -3.01 15.51 31.44
CA CYS A 325 -2.78 14.07 31.29
C CYS A 325 -1.40 13.81 30.70
N THR A 326 -0.70 12.78 31.20
CA THR A 326 0.62 12.38 30.69
C THR A 326 0.47 11.32 29.61
N GLU A 327 0.99 11.62 28.41
CA GLU A 327 0.79 10.82 27.21
C GLU A 327 2.09 10.35 26.58
N ASN A 328 2.01 9.19 25.92
CA ASN A 328 3.10 8.71 25.07
C ASN A 328 3.04 9.42 23.71
N GLN A 329 4.21 9.76 23.17
CA GLN A 329 4.32 10.39 21.84
C GLN A 329 3.71 9.53 20.73
N SER A 330 3.61 8.21 20.91
CA SER A 330 2.96 7.30 19.96
C SER A 330 1.43 7.44 19.88
N SER A 331 0.81 8.14 20.84
CA SER A 331 -0.65 8.31 20.93
C SER A 331 -1.12 9.65 20.34
N ILE A 332 -0.19 10.55 20.00
CA ILE A 332 -0.49 11.92 19.61
C ILE A 332 0.35 12.34 18.40
N GLU A 333 -0.17 13.27 17.60
CA GLU A 333 0.53 13.88 16.47
C GLU A 333 0.66 15.39 16.64
N LEU A 334 1.80 15.97 16.26
CA LEU A 334 2.01 17.42 16.25
C LEU A 334 1.15 18.08 15.15
N ILE A 335 0.31 19.04 15.54
CA ILE A 335 -0.54 19.82 14.63
C ILE A 335 0.06 21.19 14.34
N ALA A 336 0.49 21.89 15.38
CA ALA A 336 1.13 23.19 15.23
C ALA A 336 2.29 23.34 16.23
N PRO A 337 3.51 23.60 15.75
CA PRO A 337 4.63 23.87 16.65
C PRO A 337 4.44 25.23 17.34
N VAL A 338 4.91 25.35 18.58
CA VAL A 338 4.79 26.56 19.40
C VAL A 338 5.30 27.81 18.69
N GLU A 339 6.36 27.71 17.88
CA GLU A 339 6.97 28.82 17.14
C GLU A 339 6.07 29.35 16.00
N SER A 340 5.07 28.56 15.58
CA SER A 340 4.11 28.96 14.53
C SER A 340 2.77 29.44 15.09
N ARG A 341 2.59 29.45 16.42
CA ARG A 341 1.33 29.80 17.07
C ARG A 341 1.07 31.30 17.02
N PHE A 342 -0.08 31.68 16.47
CA PHE A 342 -0.48 33.09 16.37
C PHE A 342 -0.77 33.71 17.73
N ASP A 343 -1.38 32.96 18.66
CA ASP A 343 -1.75 33.42 19.99
C ASP A 343 -0.56 33.78 20.88
N ARG A 344 0.64 33.30 20.53
CA ARG A 344 1.90 33.58 21.25
C ARG A 344 2.80 34.60 20.53
N LYS A 345 2.37 35.15 19.40
CA LYS A 345 3.11 36.24 18.72
C LYS A 345 2.96 37.54 19.52
N GLY A 346 3.90 37.79 20.42
CA GLY A 346 3.91 38.97 21.30
C GLY A 346 4.60 38.75 22.65
N ASP A 347 4.86 37.49 23.01
CA ASP A 347 5.55 37.09 24.24
C ASP A 347 7.06 36.81 24.04
N GLU A 348 7.62 37.17 22.87
CA GLU A 348 9.06 37.11 22.56
C GLU A 348 9.87 38.26 23.18
#